data_AF-A0A936FYC5-F1
#
_entry.id   AF-A0A936FYC5-F1
#
_cell.length_a   1.000
_cell.length_b   1.000
_cell.length_c   1.000
_cell.angle_alpha   90.00
_cell.angle_beta   90.00
_cell.angle_gamma   90.00
#
_symmetry.space_group_name_H-M   'P 1'
#
loop_
_entity.id
_entity.type
_entity.pdbx_description
1 polymer ?
#
loop_
_entity_poly.entity_id
_entity_poly.type
_entity_poly.pdbx_seq_one_letter_code
_entity_poly.pdbx_strand_id
1 'polypeptide(L)'
;MLFELDGELYHYGARRAVDRHKSSTAARAGWLLLRYGWDECTGGACRAAAEIGDELARRGWTGRLTMCGPRCELRWRTETSA
;
A
#
# COMPACT_ATOMS: atom_id res chain seq x y z
N MET A 1 -2.43 3.23 9.68
CA MET A 1 -2.16 3.25 8.22
C MET A 1 -3.40 2.73 7.52
N LEU A 2 -3.76 3.31 6.38
CA LEU A 2 -4.89 2.92 5.55
C LEU A 2 -4.36 2.56 4.16
N PHE A 3 -4.90 1.49 3.58
CA PHE A 3 -4.60 1.08 2.22
C PHE A 3 -5.87 1.17 1.38
N GLU A 4 -5.74 1.72 0.18
CA GLU A 4 -6.82 1.78 -0.78
C GLU A 4 -6.40 1.10 -2.08
N LEU A 5 -7.27 0.21 -2.55
CA LEU A 5 -7.14 -0.35 -3.89
C LEU A 5 -7.95 0.56 -4.82
N ASP A 6 -7.26 1.21 -5.75
CA ASP A 6 -7.86 2.15 -6.67
C ASP A 6 -8.20 1.46 -7.98
N GLY A 7 -9.49 1.50 -8.34
CA GLY A 7 -10.00 0.94 -9.59
C GLY A 7 -10.37 2.06 -10.54
N GLU A 8 -10.20 1.83 -11.84
CA GLU A 8 -10.44 2.83 -12.90
C GLU A 8 -11.85 3.46 -12.85
N LEU A 9 -12.83 2.76 -12.28
CA LEU A 9 -14.20 3.21 -12.05
C LEU A 9 -14.31 4.54 -11.26
N TYR A 10 -13.27 4.95 -10.53
CA TYR A 10 -13.25 6.15 -9.68
C TYR A 10 -12.52 7.36 -10.29
N HIS A 11 -11.96 7.26 -11.51
CA HIS A 11 -11.14 8.33 -12.10
C HIS A 11 -11.88 9.31 -13.04
N TYR A 12 -13.21 9.22 -13.17
CA TYR A 12 -14.00 10.10 -14.05
C TYR A 12 -15.12 10.88 -13.31
N GLY A 13 -15.29 12.15 -13.68
CA GLY A 13 -16.41 12.99 -13.23
C GLY A 13 -16.45 13.31 -11.73
N ALA A 14 -17.66 13.40 -11.16
CA ALA A 14 -17.90 13.78 -9.76
C ALA A 14 -17.17 12.90 -8.72
N ARG A 15 -16.73 11.69 -9.13
CA ARG A 15 -16.00 10.74 -8.27
C ARG A 15 -14.61 11.25 -7.89
N ARG A 16 -14.02 12.18 -8.65
CA ARG A 16 -12.75 12.86 -8.28
C ARG A 16 -12.89 13.72 -7.01
N ALA A 17 -14.06 14.30 -6.77
CA ALA A 17 -14.28 15.10 -5.55
C ALA A 17 -14.37 14.19 -4.31
N VAL A 18 -15.01 13.03 -4.45
CA VAL A 18 -15.07 12.00 -3.40
C VAL A 18 -13.67 11.47 -3.09
N ASP A 19 -12.85 11.24 -4.12
CA ASP A 19 -11.45 10.81 -3.98
C ASP A 19 -10.62 11.81 -3.16
N ARG A 20 -10.62 13.09 -3.52
CA ARG A 20 -9.91 14.14 -2.75
C ARG A 20 -10.38 14.25 -1.31
N HIS A 21 -11.68 14.03 -1.06
CA HIS A 21 -12.23 14.07 0.29
C HIS A 21 -11.66 12.95 1.17
N LYS A 22 -11.53 11.73 0.64
CA LYS A 22 -10.93 10.61 1.39
C LYS A 22 -9.49 10.91 1.80
N SER A 23 -8.66 11.41 0.89
CA SER A 23 -7.26 11.74 1.19
C SER A 23 -7.17 12.83 2.26
N SER A 24 -8.02 13.85 2.17
CA SER A 24 -8.07 14.94 3.17
C SER A 24 -8.50 14.44 4.54
N THR A 25 -9.48 13.54 4.60
CA THR A 25 -9.96 12.93 5.85
C THR A 25 -8.88 12.05 6.49
N ALA A 26 -8.18 11.22 5.70
CA ALA A 26 -7.07 10.41 6.19
C ALA A 26 -5.95 11.29 6.78
N ALA A 27 -5.55 12.35 6.06
CA ALA A 27 -4.53 13.29 6.52
C ALA A 27 -4.93 13.99 7.83
N ARG A 28 -6.18 14.50 7.92
CA ARG A 28 -6.70 15.15 9.13
C ARG A 28 -6.73 14.23 10.36
N ALA A 29 -6.93 12.94 10.13
CA ALA A 29 -6.93 11.95 11.20
C ALA A 29 -5.52 11.38 11.48
N GLY A 30 -4.46 11.91 10.85
CA GLY A 30 -3.08 11.47 11.05
C GLY A 30 -2.75 10.10 10.43
N TRP A 31 -3.57 9.63 9.49
CA TRP A 31 -3.34 8.36 8.82
C TRP A 31 -2.44 8.55 7.61
N LEU A 32 -1.41 7.72 7.51
CA LEU A 32 -0.78 7.48 6.21
C LEU A 32 -1.74 6.68 5.34
N LEU A 33 -2.07 7.22 4.17
CA LEU A 33 -2.84 6.57 3.11
C LEU A 33 -1.88 6.16 1.99
N LEU A 34 -1.82 4.85 1.72
CA LEU A 34 -1.14 4.28 0.55
C LEU A 34 -2.20 3.79 -0.45
N ARG A 35 -2.03 4.11 -1.73
CA ARG A 35 -2.99 3.75 -2.79
C ARG A 35 -2.29 2.88 -3.82
N TYR A 36 -2.95 1.81 -4.23
CA TYR A 36 -2.45 0.85 -5.22
C TYR A 36 -3.48 0.66 -6.32
N GLY A 37 -3.10 0.95 -7.56
CA GLY A 37 -3.94 0.79 -8.72
C GLY A 37 -3.90 -0.63 -9.28
N TRP A 38 -4.51 -0.80 -10.45
CA TRP A 38 -4.55 -2.08 -11.15
C TRP A 38 -3.15 -2.65 -11.43
N ASP A 39 -2.23 -1.82 -11.91
CA ASP A 39 -0.89 -2.26 -12.29
C ASP A 39 -0.07 -2.70 -11.08
N GLU A 40 -0.13 -1.94 -9.97
CA GLU A 40 0.52 -2.33 -8.72
C GLU A 40 -0.08 -3.61 -8.14
N CYS A 41 -1.39 -3.83 -8.30
CA CYS A 41 -2.06 -5.02 -7.77
C CYS A 41 -1.83 -6.28 -8.63
N THR A 42 -1.70 -6.15 -9.95
CA THR A 42 -1.71 -7.30 -10.86
C THR A 42 -0.34 -7.62 -11.46
N GLY A 43 0.43 -6.59 -11.84
CA GLY A 43 1.79 -6.74 -12.35
C GLY A 43 2.87 -6.48 -11.30
N GLY A 44 2.55 -5.70 -10.26
CA GLY A 44 3.49 -5.24 -9.24
C GLY A 44 3.29 -5.82 -7.84
N ALA A 45 2.46 -6.84 -7.66
CA ALA A 45 1.93 -7.23 -6.35
C ALA A 45 3.00 -7.50 -5.28
N CYS A 46 4.10 -8.19 -5.66
CA CYS A 46 5.20 -8.47 -4.73
C CYS A 46 5.96 -7.19 -4.32
N ARG A 47 6.07 -6.20 -5.22
CA ARG A 47 6.69 -4.91 -4.94
C ARG A 47 5.79 -4.06 -4.03
N ALA A 48 4.49 -4.03 -4.31
CA ALA A 48 3.50 -3.38 -3.45
C ALA A 48 3.52 -3.98 -2.04
N ALA A 49 3.58 -5.31 -1.92
CA ALA A 49 3.71 -5.98 -0.63
C ALA A 49 5.00 -5.59 0.12
N ALA A 50 6.13 -5.45 -0.59
CA ALA A 50 7.39 -5.00 0.02
C ALA A 50 7.29 -3.57 0.58
N GLU A 51 6.68 -2.65 -0.18
CA GLU A 51 6.44 -1.27 0.28
C GLU A 51 5.56 -1.23 1.53
N ILE A 52 4.46 -2.01 1.53
CA ILE A 52 3.58 -2.15 2.70
C ILE A 52 4.37 -2.65 3.92
N GLY A 53 5.17 -3.70 3.75
CA GLY A 53 5.97 -4.25 4.85
C GLY A 53 7.02 -3.29 5.39
N ASP A 54 7.71 -2.56 4.52
CA ASP A 54 8.70 -1.54 4.91
C ASP A 54 8.06 -0.41 5.74
N GLU A 55 6.84 0.01 5.39
CA GLU A 55 6.13 1.05 6.11
C GLU A 55 5.52 0.54 7.43
N LEU A 56 5.03 -0.70 7.46
CA LEU A 56 4.61 -1.36 8.70
C LEU A 56 5.79 -1.50 9.67
N ALA A 57 6.96 -1.94 9.18
CA ALA A 57 8.17 -2.10 9.99
C ALA A 57 8.63 -0.75 10.58
N ARG A 58 8.65 0.32 9.77
CA ARG A 58 8.94 1.69 10.23
C ARG A 58 7.99 2.17 11.34
N ARG A 59 6.80 1.58 11.45
CA ARG A 59 5.79 1.89 12.46
C ARG A 59 5.77 0.88 13.62
N GLY A 60 6.80 0.04 13.73
CA GLY A 60 6.97 -0.89 14.85
C GLY A 60 6.25 -2.22 14.70
N TRP A 61 5.71 -2.54 13.51
CA TRP A 61 5.22 -3.90 13.27
C TRP A 61 6.41 -4.87 13.18
N THR A 62 6.37 -5.92 14.01
CA THR A 62 7.45 -6.92 14.13
C THR A 62 7.20 -8.19 13.32
N GLY A 63 6.14 -8.21 12.51
CA GLY A 63 5.81 -9.36 11.68
C GLY A 63 6.76 -9.52 10.50
N ARG A 64 6.62 -10.66 9.80
CA ARG A 64 7.46 -11.02 8.65
C ARG A 64 6.62 -11.23 7.41
N LEU A 65 6.91 -10.50 6.33
CA LEU A 65 6.37 -10.83 5.01
C LEU A 65 6.80 -12.24 4.59
N THR A 66 5.89 -12.95 3.96
CA THR A 66 6.11 -14.30 3.42
C THR A 66 6.05 -14.26 1.90
N MET A 67 6.80 -15.16 1.26
CA MET A 67 6.71 -15.33 -0.19
C MET A 67 5.34 -15.89 -0.56
N CYS A 68 4.74 -15.37 -1.63
CA CYS A 68 3.44 -15.82 -2.13
C CYS A 68 3.53 -17.01 -3.11
N GLY A 69 4.73 -17.41 -3.54
CA GLY A 69 4.94 -18.55 -4.43
C GLY A 69 6.32 -18.58 -5.12
N PRO A 70 6.56 -19.53 -6.03
CA PRO A 70 7.88 -19.73 -6.66
C PRO A 70 8.36 -18.58 -7.55
N ARG A 71 7.44 -17.74 -8.05
CA ARG A 71 7.74 -16.55 -8.87
C ARG A 71 7.68 -15.25 -8.05
N CYS A 72 7.71 -15.36 -6.72
CA CYS A 72 7.62 -14.21 -5.85
C CYS A 72 8.85 -13.32 -6.02
N GLU A 73 8.62 -12.05 -6.36
CA GLU A 73 9.67 -11.04 -6.50
C GLU A 73 9.88 -10.24 -5.21
N LEU A 74 9.41 -10.75 -4.07
CA LEU A 74 9.50 -10.05 -2.79
C LEU A 74 10.97 -9.81 -2.45
N ARG A 75 11.36 -8.54 -2.45
CA ARG A 75 12.68 -8.06 -2.02
C ARG A 75 12.47 -7.16 -0.82
N TRP A 76 12.42 -7.76 0.36
CA TRP A 76 12.25 -7.06 1.62
C TRP A 76 13.50 -7.24 2.48
N ARG A 77 13.97 -6.17 3.12
CA ARG A 77 15.15 -6.22 4.00
C ARG A 77 14.84 -7.09 5.21
N THR A 78 15.64 -8.13 5.41
CA THR A 78 15.55 -9.03 6.56
C THR A 78 16.29 -8.52 7.81
N GLU A 79 16.75 -7.28 7.84
CA GLU A 79 17.57 -6.76 8.93
C GLU A 79 16.94 -5.52 9.56
N THR A 80 16.20 -5.73 10.65
CA THR A 80 16.23 -4.79 11.77
C THR A 80 17.27 -5.32 12.73
N SER A 81 18.54 -4.95 12.54
CA SER A 81 19.55 -5.08 13.58
C SER A 81 19.25 -4.09 14.69
N ALA A 82 19.13 -4.63 15.92
CA ALA A 82 19.32 -4.01 17.23
C ALA A 82 18.59 -2.69 17.54
#